data_AF-A0A9P7F1K2-F1
#
_entry.id   AF-A0A9P7F1K2-F1
#
_cell.length_a   1.000
_cell.length_b   1.000
_cell.length_c   1.000
_cell.angle_alpha   90.00
_cell.angle_beta   90.00
_cell.angle_gamma   90.00
#
_symmetry.space_group_name_H-M   'P 1'
#
loop_
_entity.id
_entity.type
_entity.pdbx_description
1 polymer ?
#
loop_
_entity_poly.entity_id
_entity_poly.type
_entity_poly.pdbx_seq_one_letter_code
_entity_poly.pdbx_strand_id
1 'polypeptide(L)'
;LESHFPRVRDACTTRSRTLPGQGCNTYISQPAIRKLPLSLDGLTLVVDAFATSDIYDDISFVAMLVTGFKTLQRLGELVWPDTLKIQSYRKVVVYFTFTLSIAFGRA
;
A
#
# COMPACT_ATOMS: atom_id res chain seq x y z
N LEU A 1 8.58 -0.29 -37.33
CA LEU A 1 9.29 -1.47 -36.80
C LEU A 1 8.99 -2.74 -37.60
N GLU A 2 7.73 -3.01 -37.95
CA GLU A 2 7.35 -4.24 -38.69
C GLU A 2 8.00 -4.40 -40.07
N SER A 3 8.33 -3.32 -40.78
CA SER A 3 9.08 -3.35 -42.05
C SER A 3 10.46 -4.03 -41.91
N HIS A 4 11.12 -3.86 -40.77
CA HIS A 4 12.46 -4.41 -40.54
C HIS A 4 12.45 -5.79 -39.87
N PHE A 5 11.32 -6.19 -39.27
CA PHE A 5 11.19 -7.47 -38.56
C PHE A 5 9.83 -8.12 -38.84
N PRO A 6 9.66 -8.76 -40.00
CA PRO A 6 8.36 -9.28 -40.44
C PRO A 6 7.86 -10.49 -39.64
N ARG A 7 8.72 -11.13 -38.83
CA ARG A 7 8.39 -12.33 -38.02
C ARG A 7 8.23 -12.08 -36.52
N VAL A 8 8.14 -10.82 -36.08
CA VAL A 8 7.99 -10.51 -34.64
C VAL A 8 6.71 -11.14 -34.07
N ARG A 9 5.67 -11.27 -34.89
CA ARG A 9 4.39 -11.88 -34.49
C ARG A 9 4.45 -13.41 -34.37
N ASP A 10 5.40 -14.06 -35.02
CA ASP A 10 5.59 -15.51 -34.94
C ASP A 10 6.21 -15.93 -33.59
N ALA A 11 7.06 -15.08 -33.00
CA ALA A 11 7.63 -15.33 -31.68
C ALA A 11 6.58 -15.28 -30.56
N CYS A 12 5.54 -14.45 -30.70
CA CYS A 12 4.43 -14.36 -29.74
C CYS A 12 3.42 -15.51 -29.84
N THR A 13 3.39 -16.24 -30.96
CA THR A 13 2.46 -17.37 -31.15
C THR A 13 3.04 -18.70 -30.71
N THR A 14 4.37 -18.80 -30.57
CA THR A 14 4.97 -19.97 -29.92
C THR A 14 4.61 -19.97 -28.45
N ARG A 15 3.82 -20.97 -28.02
CA ARG A 15 3.53 -21.25 -26.60
C ARG A 15 4.86 -21.18 -25.85
N SER A 16 4.95 -20.25 -24.89
CA SER A 16 6.13 -20.08 -24.04
C SER A 16 6.57 -21.47 -23.56
N ARG A 17 7.66 -22.01 -24.13
CA ARG A 17 8.29 -23.22 -23.63
C ARG A 17 8.83 -22.83 -22.28
N THR A 18 8.03 -23.05 -21.25
CA THR A 18 8.47 -23.11 -19.87
C THR A 18 9.60 -24.13 -19.84
N LEU A 19 10.84 -23.63 -19.85
CA LEU A 19 11.95 -24.41 -19.33
C LEU A 19 11.59 -24.68 -17.87
N PRO A 20 11.49 -25.95 -17.44
CA PRO A 20 11.34 -26.25 -16.03
C PRO A 20 12.70 -25.96 -15.39
N GLY A 21 12.92 -24.69 -15.04
CA GLY A 21 13.99 -24.31 -14.14
C GLY A 21 13.72 -24.98 -12.80
N GLN A 22 14.46 -26.07 -12.54
CA GLN A 22 14.60 -26.69 -11.23
C GLN A 22 14.88 -25.59 -10.19
N GLY A 23 13.86 -25.18 -9.44
CA GLY A 23 13.99 -24.14 -8.43
C GLY A 23 12.72 -23.31 -8.22
N CYS A 24 11.85 -23.17 -9.22
CA CYS A 24 10.54 -22.58 -8.97
C CYS A 24 9.58 -23.69 -8.55
N ASN A 25 9.61 -24.04 -7.27
CA ASN A 25 8.45 -24.67 -6.66
C ASN A 25 7.33 -23.62 -6.72
N THR A 26 6.61 -23.57 -7.85
CA THR A 26 5.42 -22.72 -7.97
C THR A 26 4.45 -23.22 -6.93
N TYR A 27 4.45 -22.53 -5.79
CA TYR A 27 3.43 -22.65 -4.76
C TYR A 27 2.11 -22.73 -5.50
N ILE A 28 1.45 -23.89 -5.40
CA ILE A 28 0.17 -24.16 -6.06
C ILE A 28 -0.67 -22.92 -5.83
N SER A 29 -1.00 -22.24 -6.92
CA SER A 29 -1.64 -20.94 -6.93
C SER A 29 -3.01 -21.06 -6.26
N GLN A 30 -3.02 -20.92 -4.94
CA GLN A 30 -4.24 -20.70 -4.19
C GLN A 30 -4.86 -19.42 -4.75
N PRO A 31 -6.18 -19.39 -5.02
CA PRO A 31 -6.82 -18.16 -5.46
C PRO A 31 -6.51 -17.09 -4.43
N ALA A 32 -5.87 -16.01 -4.86
CA ALA A 32 -5.56 -14.90 -3.97
C ALA A 32 -6.89 -14.35 -3.44
N ILE A 33 -7.21 -14.65 -2.18
CA ILE A 33 -8.33 -14.03 -1.47
C ILE A 33 -7.90 -12.58 -1.24
N ARG A 34 -8.27 -11.71 -2.19
CA ARG A 34 -7.97 -10.29 -2.10
C ARG A 34 -8.92 -9.69 -1.09
N LYS A 35 -8.38 -9.18 0.02
CA LYS A 35 -9.12 -8.26 0.88
C LYS A 35 -9.57 -7.07 0.01
N LEU A 36 -10.79 -6.59 0.24
CA LEU A 36 -11.31 -5.43 -0.47
C LEU A 36 -10.32 -4.27 -0.29
N PRO A 37 -9.98 -3.50 -1.34
CA PRO A 37 -9.14 -2.32 -1.18
C PRO A 37 -9.78 -1.37 -0.16
N LEU A 38 -8.95 -0.68 0.62
CA LEU A 38 -9.41 0.34 1.54
C LEU A 38 -10.13 1.42 0.70
N SER A 39 -11.43 1.60 0.92
CA SER A 39 -12.23 2.64 0.26
C SER A 39 -12.15 3.95 1.04
N LEU A 40 -12.44 5.06 0.37
CA LEU A 40 -12.59 6.37 1.01
C LEU A 40 -13.68 6.35 2.08
N ASP A 41 -14.78 5.61 1.85
CA ASP A 41 -15.88 5.46 2.83
C ASP A 41 -15.43 4.76 4.11
N GLY A 42 -14.49 3.83 3.99
CA GLY A 42 -13.88 3.18 5.15
C GLY A 42 -12.99 4.13 5.93
N LEU A 43 -12.31 5.05 5.23
CA LEU A 43 -11.49 6.08 5.87
C LEU A 43 -12.34 7.10 6.62
N THR A 44 -13.44 7.57 6.03
CA THR A 44 -14.36 8.51 6.69
C THR A 44 -14.99 7.89 7.93
N LEU A 45 -15.38 6.61 7.87
CA LEU A 45 -15.91 5.90 9.03
C LEU A 45 -14.92 5.86 10.20
N VAL A 46 -13.64 5.60 9.92
CA VAL A 46 -12.59 5.59 10.95
C VAL A 46 -12.35 7.00 11.50
N VAL A 47 -12.30 8.01 10.64
CA VAL A 47 -12.15 9.42 11.07
C VAL A 47 -13.32 9.83 11.96
N ASP A 48 -14.55 9.51 11.60
CA ASP A 48 -15.75 9.83 12.37
C ASP A 48 -15.78 9.08 13.71
N ALA A 49 -15.35 7.81 13.73
CA ALA A 49 -15.30 7.00 14.94
C ALA A 49 -14.31 7.54 15.99
N PHE A 50 -13.21 8.14 15.55
CA PHE A 50 -12.17 8.70 16.42
C PHE A 50 -12.22 10.23 16.54
N ALA A 51 -13.19 10.90 15.92
CA ALA A 51 -13.29 12.37 15.90
C ALA A 51 -13.43 13.00 17.30
N THR A 52 -13.99 12.26 18.25
CA THR A 52 -14.18 12.71 19.65
C THR A 52 -13.15 12.13 20.62
N SER A 53 -12.22 11.30 20.16
CA SER A 53 -11.19 10.74 21.03
C SER A 53 -10.08 11.78 21.25
N ASP A 54 -9.72 12.00 22.50
CA ASP A 54 -8.58 12.85 22.90
C ASP A 54 -7.35 11.99 23.29
N ILE A 55 -7.40 10.70 22.96
CA ILE A 55 -6.30 9.76 23.21
C ILE A 55 -5.26 9.94 22.10
N TYR A 56 -4.03 10.24 22.49
CA TYR A 56 -2.92 10.47 21.56
C TYR A 56 -2.70 9.32 20.55
N ASP A 57 -2.84 8.08 21.02
CA ASP A 57 -2.65 6.88 20.19
C ASP A 57 -3.72 6.76 19.10
N ASP A 58 -4.97 7.12 19.40
CA ASP A 58 -6.07 7.10 18.44
C ASP A 58 -5.86 8.16 17.35
N ILE A 59 -5.48 9.37 17.74
CA ILE A 59 -5.18 10.47 16.81
C ILE A 59 -4.00 10.09 15.92
N SER A 60 -2.95 9.50 16.49
CA SER A 60 -1.76 9.05 15.76
C SER A 60 -2.09 7.93 14.78
N PHE A 61 -2.96 6.99 15.17
CA PHE A 61 -3.44 5.92 14.30
C PHE A 61 -4.20 6.47 13.10
N VAL A 62 -5.13 7.41 13.30
CA VAL A 62 -5.89 8.05 12.21
C VAL A 62 -4.96 8.82 11.28
N ALA A 63 -4.00 9.57 11.84
CA ALA A 63 -3.03 10.32 11.04
C ALA A 63 -2.17 9.41 10.16
N MET A 64 -1.68 8.29 10.70
CA MET A 64 -0.93 7.29 9.92
C MET A 64 -1.80 6.63 8.85
N LEU A 65 -3.05 6.30 9.16
CA LEU A 65 -3.97 5.66 8.21
C LEU A 65 -4.28 6.57 7.02
N VAL A 66 -4.62 7.84 7.28
CA VAL A 66 -4.92 8.82 6.23
C VAL A 66 -3.68 9.09 5.38
N THR A 67 -2.52 9.28 6.01
CA THR A 67 -1.26 9.54 5.30
C THR A 67 -0.87 8.35 4.44
N GLY A 68 -0.93 7.12 4.99
CA GLY A 68 -0.61 5.89 4.28
C GLY A 68 -1.52 5.66 3.08
N PHE A 69 -2.83 5.91 3.23
CA PHE A 69 -3.79 5.81 2.14
C PHE A 69 -3.51 6.82 1.02
N LYS A 70 -3.24 8.08 1.36
CA LYS A 70 -2.98 9.14 0.37
C LYS A 70 -1.65 8.97 -0.36
N THR A 71 -0.66 8.40 0.30
CA THR A 71 0.70 8.19 -0.25
C THR A 71 0.88 6.80 -0.86
N LEU A 72 -0.10 5.90 -0.71
CA LEU A 72 -0.02 4.47 -1.04
C LEU A 72 1.20 3.76 -0.39
N GLN A 73 1.66 4.27 0.75
CA GLN A 73 2.75 3.67 1.51
C GLN A 73 2.30 2.36 2.14
N ARG A 74 3.21 1.39 2.26
CA ARG A 74 2.95 0.15 2.99
C ARG A 74 2.93 0.45 4.48
N LEU A 75 2.15 -0.29 5.27
CA LEU A 75 2.06 -0.10 6.73
C LEU A 75 3.44 -0.12 7.42
N GLY A 76 4.35 -0.98 6.96
CA GLY A 76 5.72 -1.06 7.47
C GLY A 76 6.65 0.08 7.06
N GLU A 77 6.20 1.00 6.20
CA GLU A 77 6.92 2.23 5.83
C GLU A 77 6.45 3.42 6.67
N LEU A 78 5.22 3.36 7.20
CA LEU A 78 4.69 4.36 8.13
C LEU A 78 5.30 4.18 9.53
N VAL A 79 5.47 2.94 9.99
CA VAL A 79 5.94 2.69 11.35
C VAL A 79 7.47 2.66 11.39
N TRP A 80 8.05 3.34 12.38
CA TRP A 80 9.48 3.15 12.68
C TRP A 80 9.68 1.76 13.27
N PRO A 81 10.44 0.87 12.61
CA PRO A 81 10.56 -0.50 13.06
C PRO A 81 11.36 -0.61 14.36
N ASP A 82 10.92 -1.43 15.32
CA ASP A 82 11.63 -1.60 16.60
C ASP A 82 13.03 -2.22 16.45
N THR A 83 13.23 -3.00 15.39
CA THR A 83 14.51 -3.65 15.12
C THR A 83 15.50 -2.65 14.48
N LEU A 84 16.52 -2.25 15.24
CA LEU A 84 17.56 -1.30 14.82
C LEU A 84 18.22 -1.64 13.47
N LYS A 85 18.33 -2.93 13.14
CA LYS A 85 19.00 -3.40 11.90
C LYS A 85 18.22 -3.07 10.61
N ILE A 86 16.91 -2.87 10.70
CA ILE A 86 16.04 -2.54 9.56
C ILE A 86 15.62 -1.06 9.54
N GLN A 87 15.96 -0.31 10.59
CA GLN A 87 15.76 1.13 10.67
C GLN A 87 16.61 1.82 9.61
N SER A 88 15.98 2.69 8.82
CA SER A 88 16.67 3.49 7.83
C SER A 88 16.08 4.88 7.82
N TYR A 89 16.90 5.89 8.12
CA TYR A 89 16.49 7.29 8.08
C TYR A 89 15.97 7.73 6.71
N ARG A 90 16.39 7.08 5.63
CA ARG A 90 15.88 7.32 4.27
C ARG A 90 14.43 6.88 4.07
N LYS A 91 13.91 6.04 4.96
CA LYS A 91 12.54 5.50 4.93
C LYS A 91 11.66 6.11 6.02
N VAL A 92 12.14 7.12 6.75
CA VAL A 92 11.34 7.81 7.76
C VAL A 92 10.35 8.71 7.07
N VAL A 93 9.06 8.44 7.29
CA VAL A 93 8.02 9.43 7.06
C VAL A 93 8.10 10.45 8.19
N VAL A 94 8.48 11.69 7.87
CA VAL A 94 8.53 12.77 8.86
C VAL A 94 7.09 13.18 9.16
N TYR A 95 6.63 12.87 10.36
CA TYR A 95 5.33 13.32 10.85
C TYR A 95 5.44 14.79 11.25
N PHE A 96 4.88 15.68 10.43
CA PHE A 96 4.65 17.05 10.84
C PHE A 96 3.48 17.06 11.83
N THR A 97 3.67 17.67 13.00
CA THR A 97 2.63 17.83 14.03
C THR A 97 1.47 18.60 13.42
N PHE A 98 0.41 17.90 13.01
CA PHE A 98 -0.75 18.52 12.38
C PHE A 98 -1.80 18.78 13.46
N THR A 99 -2.00 20.05 13.82
CA THR A 99 -3.09 20.46 14.69
C THR A 99 -4.39 20.34 13.90
N LEU A 100 -5.13 19.26 14.11
CA LEU A 100 -6.42 19.01 13.45
C LEU A 100 -7.49 19.95 14.05
N SER A 101 -7.58 21.17 13.55
CA SER A 101 -8.68 22.08 13.87
C SER A 101 -9.93 21.60 13.11
N ILE A 102 -10.73 20.75 13.75
CA ILE A 102 -12.05 20.36 13.24
C ILE A 102 -12.97 21.58 13.42
N ALA A 103 -13.09 22.39 12.37
CA ALA A 103 -14.11 23.42 12.30
C ALA A 103 -15.47 22.75 12.08
N PHE A 104 -16.21 22.55 13.18
CA PHE A 104 -17.58 22.04 13.17
C PHE A 104 -18.51 23.07 12.53
N GLY A 105 -18.66 23.01 11.20
CA GLY A 105 -19.67 23.78 10.48
C GLY A 105 -21.07 23.25 10.81
N ARG A 106 -21.73 23.86 11.79
CA ARG A 106 -23.16 23.65 12.04
C ARG A 106 -23.96 24.27 10.90
N ALA A 107 -24.74 23.45 10.21
CA ALA A 107 -25.91 23.87 9.44
C ALA A 107 -27.13 23.96 10.37
#